data_AF-A0A2I0T6X2-F1
#
_entry.id   AF-A0A2I0T6X2-F1
#
_cell.length_a   1.000
_cell.length_b   1.000
_cell.length_c   1.000
_cell.angle_alpha   90.00
_cell.angle_beta   90.00
_cell.angle_gamma   90.00
#
_symmetry.space_group_name_H-M   'P 1'
#
loop_
_entity.id
_entity.type
_entity.pdbx_description
1 polymer ?
#
loop_
_entity_poly.entity_id
_entity_poly.type
_entity_poly.pdbx_seq_one_letter_code
_entity_poly.pdbx_strand_id
1 'polypeptide(L)'
;MLACLHAANRNSINRHFWGAALLVIVHPDVKNWIKYARFEEKHSYFAHARKVYERAVEFFGEEHMDEQLYVAFAKFEENQKEVWISFAQFELSAGKEESLSRCRQIYEEANKAMRNCEEKEERVMLLESWRNFEEEFGTDTTKERIDKLMPEKIKKRRKLQAEDGSDAGWEEYYDYIFPEDTANQPNLKLLAMAKLWKKQQQESEAAEVDPDKDVDESQS
;
A
#
# COMPACT_ATOMS: atom_id res chain seq x y z
N MET A 1 32.74 41.78 5.60
CA MET A 1 31.79 41.75 4.47
C MET A 1 30.58 40.95 4.93
N LEU A 2 29.40 41.59 4.95
CA LEU A 2 28.04 41.06 4.75
C LEU A 2 27.67 39.66 5.32
N ALA A 3 26.50 39.37 5.90
CA ALA A 3 25.28 40.08 6.27
C ALA A 3 24.33 39.01 6.86
N CYS A 4 23.39 39.43 7.72
CA CYS A 4 22.05 38.84 7.97
C CYS A 4 21.96 37.40 8.52
N LEU A 5 21.59 37.24 9.80
CA LEU A 5 20.18 37.09 10.24
C LEU A 5 19.33 36.31 9.23
N HIS A 6 19.07 35.03 9.47
CA HIS A 6 17.75 34.39 9.38
C HIS A 6 17.82 32.95 9.93
N ALA A 7 16.71 32.53 10.55
CA ALA A 7 16.41 31.19 11.06
C ALA A 7 16.96 30.83 12.45
N ALA A 8 16.43 31.54 13.44
CA ALA A 8 16.01 30.90 14.68
C ALA A 8 15.08 29.69 14.37
N ASN A 9 15.10 28.69 15.27
CA ASN A 9 14.12 27.61 15.39
C ASN A 9 14.31 26.34 14.51
N ARG A 10 15.41 25.61 14.70
CA ARG A 10 15.59 24.23 14.17
C ARG A 10 16.28 23.25 15.15
N ASN A 11 16.37 23.59 16.44
CA ASN A 11 17.23 22.89 17.41
C ASN A 11 16.53 22.10 18.53
N SER A 12 15.21 22.21 18.68
CA SER A 12 14.49 21.48 19.75
C SER A 12 14.06 20.07 19.30
N ILE A 13 13.56 19.94 18.07
CA ILE A 13 13.08 18.67 17.51
C ILE A 13 14.22 17.64 17.37
N ASN A 14 15.41 18.09 16.95
CA ASN A 14 16.56 17.22 16.75
C ASN A 14 17.15 16.64 18.05
N ARG A 15 17.04 17.31 19.21
CA ARG A 15 17.56 16.74 20.47
C ARG A 15 16.71 15.60 20.99
N HIS A 16 15.39 15.66 20.79
CA HIS A 16 14.48 14.60 21.22
C HIS A 16 14.51 13.39 20.29
N PHE A 17 14.64 13.62 18.98
CA PHE A 17 14.86 12.57 17.98
C PHE A 17 16.14 11.77 18.23
N TRP A 18 17.25 12.47 18.51
CA TRP A 18 18.54 11.82 18.82
C TRP A 18 18.52 11.07 20.15
N GLY A 19 17.79 11.55 21.17
CA GLY A 19 17.69 10.89 22.46
C GLY A 19 16.91 9.56 22.41
N ALA A 20 15.81 9.51 21.65
CA ALA A 20 15.00 8.30 21.52
C ALA A 20 15.68 7.23 20.65
N ALA A 21 16.30 7.63 19.52
CA ALA A 21 17.07 6.72 18.68
C ALA A 21 18.32 6.16 19.40
N LEU A 22 19.00 6.97 20.23
CA LEU A 22 20.15 6.52 21.03
C LEU A 22 19.74 5.53 22.13
N LEU A 23 18.54 5.68 22.74
CA LEU A 23 18.06 4.78 23.79
C LEU A 23 17.83 3.35 23.27
N VAL A 24 17.34 3.20 22.05
CA VAL A 24 17.11 1.89 21.41
C VAL A 24 18.43 1.17 21.10
N ILE A 25 19.46 1.92 20.70
CA ILE A 25 20.78 1.36 20.39
C ILE A 25 21.54 0.97 21.68
N VAL A 26 21.31 1.68 22.78
CA VAL A 26 22.04 1.47 24.06
C VAL A 26 21.30 0.49 24.98
N HIS A 27 19.98 0.37 24.87
CA HIS A 27 19.13 -0.57 25.62
C HIS A 27 18.06 -1.20 24.71
N PRO A 28 18.43 -2.25 23.94
CA PRO A 28 17.54 -2.90 22.99
C PRO A 28 16.54 -3.84 23.69
N ASP A 29 15.69 -3.26 24.55
CA ASP A 29 14.53 -3.95 25.11
C ASP A 29 13.31 -3.69 24.23
N VAL A 30 12.48 -4.70 24.01
CA VAL A 30 11.22 -4.60 23.26
C VAL A 30 10.37 -3.41 23.73
N LYS A 31 10.34 -3.16 25.04
CA LYS A 31 9.61 -2.02 25.64
C LYS A 31 10.11 -0.66 25.16
N ASN A 32 11.40 -0.51 24.85
CA ASN A 32 11.98 0.75 24.38
C ASN A 32 11.67 0.98 22.89
N TRP A 33 11.69 -0.08 22.08
CA TRP A 33 11.23 -0.03 20.69
C TRP A 33 9.76 0.38 20.60
N ILE A 34 8.89 -0.24 21.40
CA ILE A 34 7.45 0.13 21.46
C ILE A 34 7.27 1.58 21.91
N LYS A 35 8.03 2.05 22.91
CA LYS A 35 7.97 3.47 23.33
C LYS A 35 8.41 4.41 22.23
N TYR A 36 9.44 4.05 21.47
CA TYR A 36 9.93 4.89 20.38
C TYR A 36 8.90 4.95 19.24
N ALA A 37 8.32 3.82 18.85
CA ALA A 37 7.26 3.79 17.84
C ALA A 37 6.04 4.62 18.27
N ARG A 38 5.58 4.48 19.53
CA ARG A 38 4.51 5.31 20.09
C ARG A 38 4.85 6.81 20.15
N PHE A 39 6.11 7.15 20.33
CA PHE A 39 6.56 8.55 20.27
C PHE A 39 6.42 9.12 18.86
N GLU A 40 6.80 8.36 17.83
CA GLU A 40 6.62 8.74 16.43
C GLU A 40 5.13 8.82 16.05
N GLU A 41 4.30 7.87 16.51
CA GLU A 41 2.85 7.89 16.37
C GLU A 41 2.24 9.19 16.92
N LYS A 42 2.64 9.59 18.13
CA LYS A 42 2.13 10.81 18.79
C LYS A 42 2.43 12.09 18.00
N HIS A 43 3.47 12.10 17.18
CA HIS A 43 3.84 13.22 16.33
C HIS A 43 3.32 13.08 14.89
N SER A 44 2.45 12.10 14.63
CA SER A 44 1.88 11.80 13.31
C SER A 44 2.92 11.36 12.27
N TYR A 45 4.07 10.83 12.70
CA TYR A 45 5.08 10.25 11.81
C TYR A 45 4.86 8.74 11.63
N PHE A 46 3.69 8.37 11.12
CA PHE A 46 3.26 6.97 11.03
C PHE A 46 4.18 6.09 10.16
N ALA A 47 4.67 6.62 9.03
CA ALA A 47 5.65 5.91 8.21
C ALA A 47 6.99 5.66 8.95
N HIS A 48 7.34 6.51 9.91
CA HIS A 48 8.52 6.29 10.75
C HIS A 48 8.21 5.30 11.86
N ALA A 49 7.06 5.41 12.52
CA ALA A 49 6.61 4.44 13.53
C ALA A 49 6.58 3.00 12.96
N ARG A 50 6.03 2.81 11.75
CA ARG A 50 6.04 1.52 11.04
C ARG A 50 7.46 0.98 10.86
N LYS A 51 8.37 1.81 10.33
CA LYS A 51 9.79 1.45 10.18
C LYS A 51 10.47 1.11 11.51
N VAL A 52 10.06 1.72 12.62
CA VAL A 52 10.59 1.39 13.95
C VAL A 52 10.12 0.00 14.37
N TYR A 53 8.84 -0.36 14.15
CA TYR A 53 8.34 -1.71 14.41
C TYR A 53 8.99 -2.76 13.49
N GLU A 54 9.08 -2.50 12.18
CA GLU A 54 9.75 -3.39 11.22
C GLU A 54 11.19 -3.68 11.65
N ARG A 55 11.96 -2.64 11.98
CA ARG A 55 13.35 -2.79 12.45
C ARG A 55 13.44 -3.50 13.79
N ALA A 56 12.46 -3.33 14.68
CA ALA A 56 12.42 -4.07 15.93
C ALA A 56 12.24 -5.57 15.67
N VAL A 57 11.33 -5.92 14.76
CA VAL A 57 11.08 -7.32 14.34
C VAL A 57 12.32 -7.93 13.70
N GLU A 58 12.96 -7.23 12.76
CA GLU A 58 14.23 -7.65 12.17
C GLU A 58 15.34 -7.82 13.21
N PHE A 59 15.40 -6.93 14.20
CA PHE A 59 16.46 -6.91 15.21
C PHE A 59 16.37 -8.07 16.21
N PHE A 60 15.17 -8.40 16.70
CA PHE A 60 15.00 -9.49 17.67
C PHE A 60 14.93 -10.88 17.02
N GLY A 61 14.52 -10.96 15.74
CA GLY A 61 14.42 -12.22 15.01
C GLY A 61 13.44 -13.22 15.66
N GLU A 62 13.22 -14.37 15.03
CA GLU A 62 12.22 -15.34 15.51
C GLU A 62 12.58 -15.98 16.86
N GLU A 63 13.87 -16.04 17.21
CA GLU A 63 14.37 -16.79 18.36
C GLU A 63 14.18 -16.06 19.71
N HIS A 64 14.01 -14.73 19.69
CA HIS A 64 13.87 -13.90 20.90
C HIS A 64 12.70 -12.90 20.80
N MET A 65 11.76 -13.12 19.89
CA MET A 65 10.64 -12.20 19.66
C MET A 65 9.62 -12.28 20.80
N ASP A 66 9.39 -11.16 21.47
CA ASP A 66 8.36 -11.03 22.51
C ASP A 66 6.97 -10.80 21.86
N GLU A 67 5.96 -11.56 22.29
CA GLU A 67 4.56 -11.41 21.87
C GLU A 67 4.06 -9.96 21.99
N GLN A 68 4.56 -9.21 22.97
CA GLN A 68 4.20 -7.81 23.18
C GLN A 68 4.55 -6.92 21.98
N LEU A 69 5.60 -7.24 21.22
CA LEU A 69 5.98 -6.48 20.04
C LEU A 69 4.97 -6.68 18.91
N TYR A 70 4.57 -7.94 18.63
CA TYR A 70 3.56 -8.24 17.61
C TYR A 70 2.20 -7.68 17.97
N VAL A 71 1.78 -7.81 19.23
CA VAL A 71 0.51 -7.23 19.70
C VAL A 71 0.55 -5.70 19.59
N ALA A 72 1.68 -5.05 19.89
CA ALA A 72 1.81 -3.61 19.74
C ALA A 72 1.79 -3.18 18.27
N PHE A 73 2.48 -3.91 17.40
CA PHE A 73 2.55 -3.60 15.97
C PHE A 73 1.19 -3.84 15.28
N ALA A 74 0.51 -4.95 15.58
CA ALA A 74 -0.84 -5.23 15.09
C ALA A 74 -1.84 -4.12 15.51
N LYS A 75 -1.77 -3.66 16.77
CA LYS A 75 -2.59 -2.54 17.25
C LYS A 75 -2.25 -1.22 16.58
N PHE A 76 -0.97 -0.98 16.28
CA PHE A 76 -0.56 0.19 15.51
C PHE A 76 -1.20 0.16 14.12
N GLU A 77 -1.09 -0.95 13.39
CA GLU A 77 -1.68 -1.12 12.05
C GLU A 77 -3.22 -1.02 12.08
N GLU A 78 -3.87 -1.61 13.09
CA GLU A 78 -5.32 -1.46 13.30
C GLU A 78 -5.72 0.00 13.51
N ASN A 79 -5.02 0.72 14.40
CA ASN A 79 -5.29 2.13 14.66
C ASN A 79 -5.03 3.00 13.41
N GLN A 80 -4.01 2.69 12.61
CA GLN A 80 -3.73 3.47 11.39
C GLN A 80 -4.87 3.41 10.38
N LYS A 81 -5.51 2.25 10.23
CA LYS A 81 -6.64 2.04 9.32
C LYS A 81 -7.82 2.95 9.68
N GLU A 82 -8.05 3.16 10.98
CA GLU A 82 -9.20 3.92 11.48
C GLU A 82 -8.94 5.42 11.58
N VAL A 83 -7.70 5.89 11.73
CA VAL A 83 -7.40 7.30 12.03
C VAL A 83 -7.88 8.25 10.92
N TRP A 84 -7.61 7.96 9.65
CA TRP A 84 -8.00 8.85 8.55
C TRP A 84 -9.52 8.92 8.36
N ILE A 85 -10.18 7.75 8.39
CA ILE A 85 -11.64 7.65 8.27
C ILE A 85 -12.31 8.33 9.47
N SER A 86 -11.85 8.05 10.69
CA SER A 86 -12.37 8.66 11.91
C SER A 86 -12.15 10.17 11.94
N PHE A 87 -11.01 10.65 11.41
CA PHE A 87 -10.74 12.09 11.32
C PHE A 87 -11.68 12.79 10.33
N ALA A 88 -11.94 12.17 9.18
CA ALA A 88 -12.92 12.64 8.21
C ALA A 88 -14.34 12.69 8.81
N GLN A 89 -14.76 11.63 9.49
CA GLN A 89 -16.05 11.55 10.20
C GLN A 89 -16.14 12.57 11.34
N PHE A 90 -15.06 12.79 12.09
CA PHE A 90 -15.00 13.79 13.14
C PHE A 90 -15.21 15.20 12.57
N GLU A 91 -14.46 15.60 11.54
CA GLU A 91 -14.65 16.91 10.90
C GLU A 91 -16.06 17.07 10.30
N LEU A 92 -16.66 15.99 9.80
CA LEU A 92 -18.05 15.99 9.37
C LEU A 92 -19.01 16.28 10.54
N SER A 93 -18.84 15.57 11.67
CA SER A 93 -19.67 15.75 12.88
C SER A 93 -19.47 17.10 13.59
N ALA A 94 -18.30 17.75 13.41
CA ALA A 94 -18.00 19.05 14.00
C ALA A 94 -18.90 20.18 13.47
N GLY A 95 -19.67 19.94 12.39
CA GLY A 95 -20.79 20.80 11.97
C GLY A 95 -20.40 22.22 11.53
N LYS A 96 -19.17 22.42 11.04
CA LYS A 96 -18.68 23.71 10.55
C LYS A 96 -19.14 23.91 9.10
N GLU A 97 -19.32 25.15 8.65
CA GLU A 97 -19.72 25.46 7.25
C GLU A 97 -18.81 24.80 6.20
N GLU A 98 -17.53 24.59 6.52
CA GLU A 98 -16.55 23.99 5.63
C GLU A 98 -16.34 22.48 5.84
N SER A 99 -17.12 21.83 6.71
CA SER A 99 -16.92 20.42 7.11
C SER A 99 -16.87 19.47 5.92
N LEU A 100 -17.74 19.64 4.91
CA LEU A 100 -17.74 18.81 3.71
C LEU A 100 -16.47 18.98 2.87
N SER A 101 -15.99 20.21 2.71
CA SER A 101 -14.77 20.50 1.97
C SER A 101 -13.54 19.92 2.67
N ARG A 102 -13.48 20.04 4.00
CA ARG A 102 -12.39 19.48 4.80
C ARG A 102 -12.38 17.96 4.79
N CYS A 103 -13.56 17.33 4.91
CA CYS A 103 -13.70 15.88 4.81
C CYS A 103 -13.13 15.36 3.48
N ARG A 104 -13.46 16.01 2.36
CA ARG A 104 -12.88 15.70 1.04
C ARG A 104 -11.36 15.86 1.00
N GLN A 105 -10.83 16.95 1.56
CA GLN A 105 -9.39 17.17 1.63
C GLN A 105 -8.68 16.09 2.44
N ILE A 106 -9.27 15.66 3.56
CA ILE A 106 -8.72 14.58 4.40
C ILE A 106 -8.64 13.28 3.61
N TYR A 107 -9.71 12.90 2.89
CA TYR A 107 -9.69 11.70 2.05
C TYR A 107 -8.67 11.80 0.90
N GLU A 108 -8.54 12.97 0.28
CA GLU A 108 -7.56 13.22 -0.78
C GLU A 108 -6.11 13.09 -0.28
N GLU A 109 -5.81 13.70 0.87
CA GLU A 109 -4.51 13.63 1.52
C GLU A 109 -4.18 12.20 1.95
N ALA A 110 -5.13 11.49 2.56
CA ALA A 110 -4.99 10.10 2.96
C ALA A 110 -4.72 9.19 1.76
N ASN A 111 -5.51 9.31 0.69
CA ASN A 111 -5.33 8.52 -0.54
C ASN A 111 -3.95 8.78 -1.15
N LYS A 112 -3.49 10.04 -1.15
CA LYS A 112 -2.15 10.40 -1.64
C LYS A 112 -1.03 9.79 -0.76
N ALA A 113 -1.19 9.84 0.56
CA ALA A 113 -0.20 9.28 1.50
C ALA A 113 -0.05 7.77 1.33
N MET A 114 -1.15 7.06 1.02
CA MET A 114 -1.17 5.59 0.88
C MET A 114 -0.74 5.07 -0.49
N ARG A 115 -0.42 5.92 -1.46
CA ARG A 115 -0.03 5.48 -2.83
C ARG A 115 1.20 4.58 -2.89
N ASN A 116 2.13 4.75 -1.96
CA ASN A 116 3.39 4.01 -1.93
C ASN A 116 3.42 2.94 -0.82
N CYS A 117 2.32 2.69 -0.13
CA CYS A 117 2.24 1.65 0.88
C CYS A 117 2.08 0.28 0.21
N GLU A 118 2.77 -0.74 0.73
CA GLU A 118 2.64 -2.12 0.24
C GLU A 118 1.27 -2.71 0.62
N GLU A 119 0.74 -2.29 1.76
CA GLU A 119 -0.58 -2.66 2.28
C GLU A 119 -1.69 -1.91 1.53
N LYS A 120 -2.19 -2.52 0.45
CA LYS A 120 -3.21 -1.94 -0.42
C LYS A 120 -4.63 -1.99 0.15
N GLU A 121 -4.89 -2.93 1.05
CA GLU A 121 -6.21 -3.14 1.67
C GLU A 121 -6.67 -1.92 2.48
N GLU A 122 -5.73 -1.22 3.12
CA GLU A 122 -6.00 0.01 3.87
C GLU A 122 -6.53 1.12 2.96
N ARG A 123 -5.88 1.27 1.80
CA ARG A 123 -6.30 2.25 0.79
C ARG A 123 -7.66 1.88 0.19
N VAL A 124 -7.97 0.59 0.05
CA VAL A 124 -9.30 0.13 -0.39
C VAL A 124 -10.36 0.55 0.62
N MET A 125 -10.17 0.27 1.92
CA MET A 125 -11.11 0.66 2.97
C MET A 125 -11.32 2.18 3.04
N LEU A 126 -10.26 2.97 2.88
CA LEU A 126 -10.35 4.43 2.80
C LEU A 126 -11.22 4.88 1.61
N LEU A 127 -11.01 4.31 0.42
CA LEU A 127 -11.76 4.66 -0.78
C LEU A 127 -13.23 4.21 -0.69
N GLU A 128 -13.51 3.08 -0.07
CA GLU A 128 -14.89 2.63 0.22
C GLU A 128 -15.61 3.62 1.15
N SER A 129 -14.95 4.06 2.22
CA SER A 129 -15.49 5.09 3.12
C SER A 129 -15.71 6.42 2.41
N TRP A 130 -14.78 6.82 1.54
CA TRP A 130 -14.92 8.05 0.75
C TRP A 130 -16.07 7.94 -0.27
N ARG A 131 -16.25 6.79 -0.89
CA ARG A 131 -17.37 6.52 -1.80
C ARG A 131 -18.70 6.67 -1.07
N ASN A 132 -18.85 6.06 0.11
CA ASN A 132 -20.06 6.20 0.93
C ASN A 132 -20.31 7.67 1.31
N PHE A 133 -19.26 8.42 1.64
CA PHE A 133 -19.38 9.85 1.90
C PHE A 133 -19.88 10.64 0.67
N GLU A 134 -19.35 10.37 -0.53
CA GLU A 134 -19.84 11.04 -1.75
C GLU A 134 -21.22 10.53 -2.18
N GLU A 135 -21.62 9.30 -1.84
CA GLU A 135 -22.99 8.82 -2.02
C GLU A 135 -23.99 9.68 -1.26
N GLU A 136 -23.68 10.03 -0.01
CA GLU A 136 -24.52 10.83 0.89
C GLU A 136 -24.46 12.35 0.60
N PHE A 137 -23.27 12.91 0.36
CA PHE A 137 -23.04 14.37 0.31
C PHE A 137 -22.49 14.89 -1.03
N GLY A 138 -22.27 14.01 -2.01
CA GLY A 138 -21.65 14.31 -3.29
C GLY A 138 -22.62 14.60 -4.43
N THR A 139 -22.05 15.02 -5.56
CA THR A 139 -22.73 15.18 -6.84
C THR A 139 -22.36 14.03 -7.78
N ASP A 140 -23.12 13.82 -8.86
CA ASP A 140 -22.82 12.76 -9.82
C ASP A 140 -21.38 12.86 -10.37
N THR A 141 -20.90 14.08 -10.57
CA THR A 141 -19.51 14.36 -10.99
C THR A 141 -18.46 13.94 -9.95
N THR A 142 -18.72 14.11 -8.64
CA THR A 142 -17.77 13.68 -7.61
C THR A 142 -17.83 12.18 -7.42
N LYS A 143 -19.01 11.56 -7.50
CA LYS A 143 -19.20 10.10 -7.47
C LYS A 143 -18.44 9.41 -8.60
N GLU A 144 -18.62 9.87 -9.84
CA GLU A 144 -17.89 9.35 -11.00
C GLU A 144 -16.37 9.47 -10.85
N ARG A 145 -15.89 10.52 -10.19
CA ARG A 145 -14.46 10.67 -9.91
C ARG A 145 -13.98 9.59 -8.95
N ILE A 146 -14.72 9.31 -7.87
CA ILE A 146 -14.33 8.28 -6.90
C ILE A 146 -14.41 6.88 -7.52
N ASP A 147 -15.43 6.61 -8.34
CA ASP A 147 -15.54 5.33 -9.04
C ASP A 147 -14.31 5.03 -9.93
N LYS A 148 -13.71 6.06 -10.54
CA LYS A 148 -12.46 5.93 -11.32
C LYS A 148 -11.22 5.67 -10.47
N LEU A 149 -11.28 5.93 -9.15
CA LEU A 149 -10.20 5.65 -8.21
C LEU A 149 -10.28 4.25 -7.61
N MET A 150 -11.45 3.60 -7.69
CA MET A 150 -11.68 2.29 -7.08
C MET A 150 -10.76 1.21 -7.68
N PRO A 151 -10.16 0.34 -6.83
CA PRO A 151 -9.26 -0.70 -7.30
C PRO A 151 -9.99 -1.92 -7.87
N GLU A 152 -9.31 -2.63 -8.77
CA GLU A 152 -9.70 -3.96 -9.21
C GLU A 152 -9.10 -5.03 -8.31
N LYS A 153 -9.94 -5.91 -7.75
CA LYS A 153 -9.50 -7.07 -6.96
C LYS A 153 -9.17 -8.24 -7.89
N ILE A 154 -7.94 -8.74 -7.82
CA ILE A 154 -7.44 -9.81 -8.67
C ILE A 154 -6.90 -10.95 -7.82
N LYS A 155 -7.16 -12.18 -8.26
CA LYS A 155 -6.66 -13.40 -7.63
C LYS A 155 -5.30 -13.78 -8.23
N LYS A 156 -4.27 -13.89 -7.40
CA LYS A 156 -2.90 -14.29 -7.77
C LYS A 156 -2.53 -15.61 -7.11
N ARG A 157 -1.47 -16.25 -7.62
CA ARG A 157 -0.90 -17.49 -7.07
C ARG A 157 0.59 -17.26 -6.83
N ARG A 158 1.06 -17.45 -5.60
CA ARG A 158 2.49 -17.46 -5.25
C ARG A 158 2.94 -18.89 -4.96
N LYS A 159 4.16 -19.22 -5.35
CA LYS A 159 4.75 -20.53 -5.03
C LYS A 159 5.23 -20.49 -3.58
N LEU A 160 4.83 -21.47 -2.78
CA LEU A 160 5.33 -21.64 -1.43
C LEU A 160 6.57 -22.53 -1.46
N GLN A 161 7.57 -22.15 -0.66
CA GLN A 161 8.73 -22.98 -0.36
C GLN A 161 8.63 -23.42 1.09
N ALA A 162 8.90 -24.69 1.35
CA ALA A 162 9.05 -25.21 2.70
C ALA A 162 10.39 -24.74 3.31
N GLU A 163 10.54 -24.88 4.63
CA GLU A 163 11.78 -24.50 5.35
C GLU A 163 13.04 -25.20 4.84
N ASP A 164 12.88 -26.36 4.20
CA ASP A 164 13.95 -27.14 3.57
C ASP A 164 14.22 -26.74 2.10
N GLY A 165 13.52 -25.71 1.60
CA GLY A 165 13.59 -25.24 0.21
C GLY A 165 12.85 -26.13 -0.80
N SER A 166 12.12 -27.16 -0.35
CA SER A 166 11.30 -28.00 -1.22
C SER A 166 10.00 -27.30 -1.65
N ASP A 167 9.45 -27.72 -2.79
CA ASP A 167 8.23 -27.13 -3.35
C ASP A 167 7.01 -27.46 -2.47
N ALA A 168 6.53 -26.48 -1.71
CA ALA A 168 5.39 -26.62 -0.78
C ALA A 168 4.03 -26.30 -1.43
N GLY A 169 3.99 -26.12 -2.75
CA GLY A 169 2.76 -25.91 -3.52
C GLY A 169 2.50 -24.44 -3.88
N TRP A 170 1.22 -24.12 -4.14
CA TRP A 170 0.77 -22.79 -4.57
C TRP A 170 -0.23 -22.23 -3.57
N GLU A 171 -0.03 -20.99 -3.15
CA GLU A 171 -0.99 -20.24 -2.33
C GLU A 171 -1.72 -19.21 -3.18
N GLU A 172 -3.04 -19.20 -3.07
CA GLU A 172 -3.89 -18.20 -3.71
C GLU A 172 -4.05 -17.00 -2.78
N TYR A 173 -3.74 -15.80 -3.28
CA TYR A 173 -3.91 -14.56 -2.52
C TYR A 173 -4.60 -13.51 -3.39
N TYR A 174 -5.28 -12.57 -2.74
CA TYR A 174 -5.88 -11.43 -3.43
C TYR A 174 -4.89 -10.26 -3.45
N ASP A 175 -4.87 -9.55 -4.56
CA ASP A 175 -4.14 -8.30 -4.72
C ASP A 175 -5.07 -7.26 -5.33
N TYR A 176 -4.79 -5.99 -5.08
CA TYR A 176 -5.58 -4.87 -5.58
C TYR A 176 -4.76 -4.08 -6.59
N ILE A 177 -5.38 -3.71 -7.72
CA ILE A 177 -4.77 -2.86 -8.74
C ILE A 177 -5.53 -1.55 -8.79
N PHE A 178 -4.86 -0.45 -8.47
CA PHE A 178 -5.43 0.89 -8.59
C PHE A 178 -5.23 1.41 -10.02
N PRO A 179 -6.29 1.95 -10.66
CA PRO A 179 -6.20 2.50 -12.02
C PRO A 179 -5.11 3.57 -12.19
N GLU A 180 -4.96 4.46 -11.20
CA GLU A 180 -3.95 5.54 -11.23
C GLU A 180 -2.51 5.04 -11.15
N ASP A 181 -2.25 3.96 -10.41
CA ASP A 181 -0.89 3.46 -10.21
C ASP A 181 -0.40 2.67 -11.43
N THR A 182 -1.32 2.02 -12.14
CA THR A 182 -1.05 1.31 -13.40
C THR A 182 -0.60 2.28 -14.49
N ALA A 183 -1.15 3.49 -14.52
CA ALA A 183 -0.76 4.53 -15.47
C ALA A 183 0.69 5.03 -15.25
N ASN A 184 1.21 4.89 -14.03
CA ASN A 184 2.58 5.30 -13.66
C ASN A 184 3.63 4.19 -13.85
N GLN A 185 3.25 2.99 -14.31
CA GLN A 185 4.20 1.92 -14.65
C GLN A 185 4.40 1.77 -16.18
N PRO A 186 5.47 2.34 -16.77
CA PRO A 186 5.66 2.34 -18.21
C PRO A 186 5.92 0.94 -18.81
N ASN A 187 6.40 -0.02 -18.01
CA ASN A 187 6.87 -1.33 -18.50
C ASN A 187 5.75 -2.37 -18.67
N LEU A 188 4.54 -2.15 -18.16
CA LEU A 188 3.42 -3.10 -18.28
C LEU A 188 2.81 -3.14 -19.68
N LYS A 189 2.77 -1.98 -20.38
CA LYS A 189 2.25 -1.92 -21.76
C LYS A 189 3.10 -2.74 -22.73
N LEU A 190 4.42 -2.71 -22.57
CA LEU A 190 5.34 -3.45 -23.42
C LEU A 190 5.17 -4.98 -23.26
N LEU A 191 5.02 -5.45 -22.02
CA LEU A 191 4.77 -6.86 -21.71
C LEU A 191 3.40 -7.34 -22.19
N ALA A 192 2.36 -6.50 -22.07
CA ALA A 192 1.03 -6.80 -22.60
C ALA A 192 1.05 -6.93 -24.13
N MET A 193 1.73 -6.00 -24.83
CA MET A 193 1.89 -6.08 -26.28
C MET A 193 2.74 -7.28 -26.72
N ALA A 194 3.81 -7.62 -25.98
CA ALA A 194 4.62 -8.81 -26.26
C ALA A 194 3.80 -10.11 -26.14
N LYS A 195 2.87 -10.17 -25.17
CA LYS A 195 1.97 -11.32 -24.99
C LYS A 195 0.95 -11.43 -26.12
N LEU A 196 0.41 -10.30 -26.59
CA LEU A 196 -0.48 -10.23 -27.75
C LEU A 196 0.22 -10.66 -29.05
N TRP A 197 1.47 -10.21 -29.28
CA TRP A 197 2.27 -10.62 -30.44
C TRP A 197 2.55 -12.13 -30.44
N LYS A 198 2.92 -12.70 -29.29
CA LYS A 198 3.14 -14.15 -29.16
C LYS A 198 1.87 -14.96 -29.43
N LYS A 199 0.70 -14.45 -29.00
CA LYS A 199 -0.60 -15.08 -29.27
C LYS A 199 -0.94 -15.04 -30.77
N GLN A 200 -0.67 -13.93 -31.45
CA GLN A 200 -0.85 -13.82 -32.90
C GLN A 200 0.05 -14.79 -33.68
N GLN A 201 1.30 -14.96 -33.24
CA GLN A 201 2.22 -15.94 -33.84
C GLN A 201 1.68 -17.38 -33.73
N GLN A 202 1.14 -17.72 -32.57
CA GLN A 202 0.56 -19.05 -32.33
C GLN A 202 -0.74 -19.27 -33.12
N GLU A 203 -1.56 -18.24 -33.32
CA GLU A 203 -2.77 -18.31 -34.15
C GLU A 203 -2.42 -18.41 -35.64
N SER A 204 -1.37 -17.73 -36.12
CA SER A 204 -0.90 -17.88 -37.51
C SER A 204 -0.28 -19.25 -37.78
N GLU A 205 0.52 -19.77 -36.83
CA GLU A 205 1.11 -21.12 -36.95
C GLU A 205 0.03 -22.21 -36.86
N ALA A 206 -1.04 -22.00 -36.08
CA ALA A 206 -2.17 -22.92 -36.04
C ALA A 206 -3.04 -22.89 -37.31
N ALA A 207 -3.10 -21.76 -38.02
CA ALA A 207 -3.84 -21.61 -39.26
C ALA A 207 -3.11 -22.19 -40.50
N GLU A 208 -1.78 -22.31 -40.47
CA GLU A 208 -1.00 -22.93 -41.55
C GLU A 208 -0.99 -24.48 -41.50
N VAL A 209 -1.42 -25.09 -40.39
CA VAL A 209 -1.39 -26.56 -40.19
C VAL A 209 -2.67 -27.27 -40.66
N ASP A 210 -3.67 -26.56 -41.21
CA ASP A 210 -4.81 -27.19 -41.87
C ASP A 210 -4.82 -26.97 -43.39
N PRO A 211 -4.21 -27.90 -44.15
CA PRO A 211 -4.72 -28.27 -45.45
C PRO A 211 -4.95 -29.78 -45.50
N ASP A 212 -6.21 -30.18 -45.46
CA ASP A 212 -6.80 -31.30 -46.23
C ASP A 212 -5.78 -32.36 -46.70
N LYS A 213 -5.44 -33.30 -45.80
CA LYS A 213 -4.87 -34.60 -46.18
C LYS A 213 -6.02 -35.58 -46.26
N ASP A 214 -6.45 -35.86 -47.49
CA ASP A 214 -6.60 -37.22 -48.04
C ASP A 214 -7.44 -37.15 -49.32
N VAL A 215 -6.84 -37.30 -50.51
CA VAL A 215 -7.34 -38.20 -51.58
C VAL A 215 -6.18 -38.62 -52.51
N ASP A 216 -5.83 -39.89 -52.38
CA ASP A 216 -5.34 -40.89 -53.35
C ASP A 216 -5.10 -40.48 -54.83
N GLU A 217 -3.91 -40.82 -55.35
CA GLU A 217 -3.80 -41.29 -56.74
C GLU A 217 -2.63 -42.27 -56.91
N SER A 218 -2.93 -43.54 -56.61
CA SER A 218 -2.15 -44.69 -57.06
C SER A 218 -2.61 -45.09 -58.47
N GLN A 219 -1.95 -44.58 -59.51
CA GLN A 219 -2.03 -45.16 -60.86
C GLN A 219 -0.63 -45.37 -61.45
N SER A 220 -0.14 -46.61 -61.38
CA SER A 220 0.40 -47.44 -62.48
C SER A 220 1.04 -48.71 -61.94
#